data_AF-A0A1H0G7V5-F1
#
_entry.id   AF-A0A1H0G7V5-F1
#
_cell.length_a   1.000
_cell.length_b   1.000
_cell.length_c   1.000
_cell.angle_alpha   90.00
_cell.angle_beta   90.00
_cell.angle_gamma   90.00
#
_symmetry.space_group_name_H-M   'P 1'
#
loop_
_entity.id
_entity.type
_entity.pdbx_description
1 polymer ?
#
loop_
_entity_poly.entity_id
_entity_poly.type
_entity_poly.pdbx_seq_one_letter_code
_entity_poly.pdbx_strand_id
1 'polypeptide(L)'
;MTEVELVATALATGAAADLTDTSRGVVHDLHAVLREVVRARLANGGDGVRGGYGVRVLDAYKTDPDVWRTRLLQVLSAGMEMDEEILGTARAVLRADRRAGHLTVGMAGS
;
A
#
# COMPACT_ATOMS: atom_id res chain seq x y z
N MET A 1 3.42 10.34 -11.97
CA MET A 1 3.20 9.68 -10.68
C MET A 1 4.37 10.05 -9.78
N THR A 2 4.10 10.70 -8.66
CA THR A 2 5.10 11.00 -7.63
C THR A 2 5.43 9.76 -6.80
N GLU A 3 6.50 9.80 -6.01
CA GLU A 3 6.85 8.74 -5.06
C GLU A 3 5.72 8.47 -4.06
N VAL A 4 5.11 9.54 -3.54
CA VAL A 4 3.94 9.46 -2.66
C VAL A 4 2.76 8.78 -3.33
N GLU A 5 2.45 9.16 -4.57
CA GLU A 5 1.37 8.54 -5.35
C GLU A 5 1.65 7.06 -5.64
N LEU A 6 2.92 6.69 -5.87
CA LEU A 6 3.33 5.31 -6.10
C LEU A 6 3.08 4.44 -4.88
N VAL A 7 3.53 4.88 -3.70
CA VAL A 7 3.35 4.14 -2.44
C VAL A 7 1.87 4.04 -2.06
N ALA A 8 1.12 5.15 -2.16
CA ALA A 8 -0.32 5.15 -1.88
C ALA A 8 -1.08 4.22 -2.83
N THR A 9 -0.69 4.17 -4.11
CA THR A 9 -1.31 3.28 -5.08
C THR A 9 -0.95 1.81 -4.80
N ALA A 10 0.30 1.51 -4.46
CA ALA A 10 0.71 0.15 -4.10
C ALA A 10 -0.01 -0.38 -2.85
N LEU A 11 -0.16 0.45 -1.82
CA LEU A 11 -0.94 0.12 -0.62
C LEU A 11 -2.42 -0.11 -0.96
N ALA A 12 -3.01 0.75 -1.80
CA ALA A 12 -4.40 0.58 -2.24
C ALA A 12 -4.61 -0.71 -3.05
N THR A 13 -3.67 -1.04 -3.94
CA THR A 13 -3.69 -2.27 -4.73
C THR A 13 -3.61 -3.51 -3.84
N GLY A 14 -2.64 -3.54 -2.91
CA GLY A 14 -2.49 -4.67 -2.00
C GLY A 14 -3.72 -4.86 -1.10
N ALA A 15 -4.28 -3.77 -0.58
CA ALA A 15 -5.46 -3.83 0.27
C ALA A 15 -6.73 -4.25 -0.50
N ALA A 16 -6.86 -3.86 -1.78
CA ALA A 16 -7.95 -4.33 -2.64
C ALA A 16 -7.83 -5.83 -2.96
N ALA A 17 -6.60 -6.32 -3.19
CA ALA A 17 -6.35 -7.75 -3.42
C ALA A 17 -6.68 -8.61 -2.18
N ASP A 18 -6.52 -8.07 -0.97
CA ASP A 18 -6.92 -8.71 0.29
C ASP A 18 -8.45 -8.83 0.42
N LEU A 19 -9.22 -7.87 -0.11
CA LEU A 19 -10.69 -7.88 -0.08
C LEU A 19 -11.30 -8.90 -1.04
N THR A 20 -10.67 -9.13 -2.18
CA THR A 20 -11.21 -10.01 -3.23
C THR A 20 -10.84 -11.49 -3.00
N ASP A 21 -10.17 -11.82 -1.89
CA ASP A 21 -9.60 -13.15 -1.53
C ASP A 21 -8.79 -13.78 -2.68
N THR A 22 -8.39 -12.96 -3.65
CA THR A 22 -7.78 -13.39 -4.92
C THR A 22 -6.27 -13.59 -4.75
N SER A 23 -5.75 -13.38 -3.54
CA SER A 23 -4.30 -13.30 -3.33
C SER A 23 -3.89 -13.70 -1.92
N ARG A 24 -4.23 -14.91 -1.47
CA ARG A 24 -3.30 -15.62 -0.56
C ARG A 24 -2.05 -15.98 -1.37
N GLY A 25 -1.10 -15.05 -1.48
CA GLY A 25 0.09 -15.21 -2.33
C GLY A 25 0.98 -13.98 -2.35
N VAL A 26 1.88 -13.90 -3.33
CA VAL A 26 2.99 -12.93 -3.38
C VAL A 26 2.55 -11.46 -3.25
N VAL A 27 1.36 -11.08 -3.76
CA VAL A 27 0.83 -9.71 -3.60
C VAL A 27 0.55 -9.38 -2.14
N HIS A 28 -0.06 -10.31 -1.40
CA HIS A 28 -0.35 -10.15 0.02
C HIS A 28 0.93 -10.08 0.86
N ASP A 29 1.90 -10.96 0.58
CA ASP A 29 3.18 -10.96 1.30
C ASP A 29 3.93 -9.63 1.10
N LEU A 30 4.00 -9.15 -0.15
CA LEU A 30 4.62 -7.87 -0.47
C LEU A 30 3.84 -6.68 0.09
N HIS A 31 2.51 -6.76 0.11
CA HIS A 31 1.65 -5.75 0.72
C HIS A 31 1.87 -5.67 2.23
N ALA A 32 1.97 -6.81 2.92
CA ALA A 32 2.26 -6.88 4.34
C ALA A 32 3.63 -6.25 4.66
N VAL A 33 4.67 -6.59 3.87
CA VAL A 33 6.00 -5.97 4.02
C VAL A 33 5.93 -4.47 3.80
N LEU A 34 5.29 -4.00 2.72
CA LEU A 34 5.16 -2.57 2.44
C LEU A 34 4.46 -1.84 3.58
N ARG A 35 3.38 -2.42 4.10
CA ARG A 35 2.60 -1.86 5.19
C ARG A 35 3.42 -1.75 6.47
N GLU A 36 4.23 -2.76 6.80
CA GLU A 36 5.06 -2.72 8.01
C GLU A 36 6.21 -1.70 7.91
N VAL A 37 6.88 -1.61 6.75
CA VAL A 37 7.93 -0.58 6.55
C VAL A 37 7.33 0.82 6.65
N VAL A 38 6.17 1.05 6.01
CA VAL A 38 5.48 2.34 6.10
C VAL A 38 5.02 2.65 7.53
N ARG A 39 4.49 1.65 8.24
CA ARG A 39 4.07 1.77 9.64
C ARG A 39 5.24 2.16 10.55
N ALA A 40 6.38 1.48 10.41
CA ALA A 40 7.59 1.76 11.19
C ALA A 40 8.09 3.19 10.95
N ARG A 41 8.07 3.64 9.68
CA ARG A 41 8.51 4.99 9.33
C ARG A 41 7.57 6.07 9.83
N LEU A 42 6.26 5.84 9.78
CA LEU A 42 5.26 6.75 10.36
C LEU A 42 5.38 6.82 11.89
N ALA A 43 5.66 5.71 12.56
CA ALA A 43 5.89 5.68 14.00
C ALA A 43 7.16 6.44 14.42
N ASN A 44 8.24 6.33 13.64
CA ASN A 44 9.53 6.96 13.95
C ASN A 44 9.68 8.41 13.43
N GLY A 45 8.93 8.80 12.40
CA GLY A 45 9.14 10.06 11.66
C GLY A 45 8.30 11.25 12.09
N GLY A 46 7.44 11.12 13.11
CA GLY A 46 6.53 12.18 13.53
C GLY A 46 6.64 12.55 15.00
N ASP A 47 6.38 13.83 15.31
CA ASP A 47 6.12 14.36 16.64
C ASP A 47 4.90 13.62 17.22
N GLY A 48 5.14 12.49 17.91
CA GLY A 48 4.25 11.54 18.62
C GLY A 48 2.78 11.45 18.22
N VAL A 49 2.06 12.57 18.25
CA VAL A 49 0.68 12.76 17.78
C VAL A 49 0.53 12.54 16.27
N ARG A 50 1.45 13.07 15.43
CA ARG A 50 1.40 12.92 13.97
C ARG A 50 1.69 11.49 13.51
N GLY A 51 2.69 10.84 14.11
CA GLY A 51 3.01 9.44 13.82
C GLY A 51 1.86 8.50 14.18
N GLY A 52 1.24 8.71 15.35
CA GLY A 52 0.06 7.96 15.76
C GLY A 52 -1.16 8.14 14.84
N TYR A 53 -1.38 9.35 14.29
CA TYR A 53 -2.44 9.57 13.30
C TYR A 53 -2.16 8.83 12.00
N GLY A 54 -0.93 8.89 11.49
CA GLY A 54 -0.55 8.18 10.25
C GLY A 54 -0.74 6.68 10.34
N VAL A 55 -0.34 6.06 11.46
CA VAL A 55 -0.54 4.62 11.70
C VAL A 55 -2.05 4.27 11.73
N ARG A 56 -2.88 5.08 12.38
CA ARG A 56 -4.34 4.87 12.39
C ARG A 56 -4.95 4.97 11.00
N VAL A 57 -4.51 5.92 10.19
CA VAL A 57 -4.97 6.05 8.79
C VAL A 57 -4.57 4.81 7.98
N LEU A 58 -3.33 4.33 8.10
CA LEU A 58 -2.87 3.13 7.42
C LEU A 58 -3.73 1.90 7.73
N ASP A 59 -4.20 1.77 8.96
CA ASP A 59 -5.00 0.63 9.43
C ASP A 59 -6.50 0.73 9.07
N ALA A 60 -6.99 1.92 8.67
CA ALA A 60 -8.42 2.22 8.54
C ALA A 60 -9.05 1.89 7.16
N TYR A 61 -8.33 1.19 6.27
CA TYR A 61 -8.73 0.96 4.89
C TYR A 61 -10.15 0.40 4.71
N LYS A 62 -10.57 -0.53 5.57
CA LYS A 62 -11.78 -1.36 5.37
C LYS A 62 -13.11 -0.61 5.32
N THR A 63 -13.16 0.65 5.74
CA THR A 63 -14.43 1.40 5.86
C THR A 63 -14.80 2.14 4.57
N ASP A 64 -13.83 2.83 3.97
CA ASP A 64 -14.04 3.66 2.78
C ASP A 64 -12.70 3.78 2.02
N PRO A 65 -12.50 2.98 0.95
CA PRO A 65 -11.24 2.93 0.20
C PRO A 65 -10.83 4.27 -0.42
N ASP A 66 -11.79 5.06 -0.91
CA ASP A 66 -11.51 6.33 -1.58
C ASP A 66 -11.10 7.40 -0.56
N VAL A 67 -11.86 7.53 0.53
CA VAL A 67 -11.53 8.44 1.63
C VAL A 67 -10.22 8.04 2.30
N TRP A 68 -9.98 6.74 2.46
CA TRP A 68 -8.72 6.22 2.98
C TRP A 68 -7.55 6.60 2.08
N ARG A 69 -7.67 6.44 0.76
CA ARG A 69 -6.59 6.78 -0.18
C ARG A 69 -6.25 8.27 -0.13
N THR A 70 -7.26 9.15 -0.07
CA THR A 70 -7.03 10.59 0.08
C THR A 70 -6.31 10.92 1.39
N ARG A 71 -6.73 10.33 2.51
CA ARG A 71 -6.07 10.55 3.82
C ARG A 71 -4.65 10.01 3.85
N LEU A 72 -4.41 8.86 3.21
CA LEU A 72 -3.09 8.25 3.10
C LEU A 72 -2.15 9.16 2.31
N LEU A 73 -2.59 9.70 1.18
CA LEU A 73 -1.80 10.65 0.40
C LEU A 73 -1.40 11.87 1.24
N GLN A 74 -2.32 12.42 2.03
CA GLN A 74 -2.04 13.56 2.91
C GLN A 74 -1.00 13.21 3.98
N VAL A 75 -1.13 12.04 4.62
CA VAL A 75 -0.17 11.56 5.64
C VAL A 75 1.22 11.37 5.04
N LEU A 76 1.32 10.71 3.89
CA LEU A 76 2.60 10.47 3.22
C LEU A 76 3.25 11.79 2.75
N SER A 77 2.44 12.72 2.23
CA SER A 77 2.91 14.04 1.76
C SER A 77 3.36 14.98 2.89
N ALA A 78 2.93 14.73 4.13
CA ALA A 78 3.20 15.61 5.27
C ALA A 78 4.66 15.55 5.77
N GLY A 79 5.53 14.77 5.14
CA GLY A 79 6.96 14.72 5.46
C GLY A 79 7.52 13.32 5.67
N MET A 80 6.83 12.27 5.19
CA MET A 80 7.42 10.94 5.18
C MET A 80 8.51 10.90 4.11
N GLU A 81 9.76 10.74 4.53
CA GLU A 81 10.87 10.49 3.63
C GLU A 81 10.69 9.11 2.98
N MET A 82 10.68 9.09 1.65
CA MET A 82 10.57 7.87 0.87
C MET A 82 11.96 7.37 0.54
N ASP A 83 12.38 6.30 1.21
CA ASP A 83 13.63 5.63 0.90
C ASP A 83 13.45 4.60 -0.24
N GLU A 84 14.56 4.18 -0.82
CA GLU A 84 14.56 3.23 -1.93
C GLU A 84 13.98 1.85 -1.51
N GLU A 85 13.98 1.53 -0.22
CA GLU A 85 13.36 0.30 0.31
C GLU A 85 11.82 0.36 0.20
N ILE A 86 11.21 1.46 0.63
CA ILE A 86 9.78 1.71 0.48
C ILE A 86 9.39 1.72 -1.01
N LEU A 87 10.15 2.45 -1.83
CA LEU A 87 9.88 2.55 -3.27
C LEU A 87 10.07 1.21 -3.98
N GLY A 88 11.10 0.45 -3.61
CA GLY A 88 11.37 -0.88 -4.14
C GLY A 88 10.23 -1.85 -3.86
N THR A 89 9.75 -1.88 -2.61
CA THR A 89 8.64 -2.74 -2.19
C THR A 89 7.34 -2.31 -2.85
N ALA A 90 7.03 -1.01 -2.93
CA ALA A 90 5.85 -0.51 -3.62
C ALA A 90 5.82 -0.92 -5.11
N ARG A 91 6.95 -0.81 -5.80
CA ARG A 91 7.09 -1.28 -7.19
C ARG A 91 6.91 -2.80 -7.29
N ALA A 92 7.38 -3.57 -6.30
CA ALA A 92 7.22 -5.02 -6.28
C ALA A 92 5.75 -5.43 -6.16
N VAL A 93 4.97 -4.79 -5.28
CA VAL A 93 3.52 -5.02 -5.14
C VAL A 93 2.80 -4.80 -6.47
N LEU A 94 3.02 -3.65 -7.11
CA LEU A 94 2.36 -3.32 -8.39
C LEU A 94 2.75 -4.26 -9.54
N ARG A 95 3.99 -4.78 -9.54
CA ARG A 95 4.41 -5.79 -10.51
C ARG A 95 3.76 -7.14 -10.25
N ALA A 96 3.63 -7.54 -8.99
CA ALA A 96 2.99 -8.79 -8.61
C ALA A 96 1.48 -8.77 -8.94
N ASP A 97 0.79 -7.68 -8.64
CA ASP A 97 -0.63 -7.48 -8.96
C ASP A 97 -0.87 -7.55 -10.47
N ARG A 98 -0.06 -6.84 -11.27
CA ARG A 98 -0.16 -6.93 -12.74
C ARG A 98 0.00 -8.36 -13.23
N ARG A 99 0.96 -9.11 -12.69
CA ARG A 99 1.16 -10.53 -13.05
C ARG A 99 -0.04 -11.38 -12.66
N ALA A 100 -0.62 -11.16 -11.47
CA ALA A 100 -1.82 -11.86 -11.04
C ALA A 100 -3.02 -11.59 -11.98
N GLY A 101 -3.24 -10.32 -12.35
CA GLY A 101 -4.30 -9.94 -13.30
C GLY A 101 -4.12 -10.53 -14.70
N HIS A 102 -2.88 -10.68 -15.18
CA HIS A 102 -2.62 -11.37 -16.45
C HIS A 102 -2.93 -12.87 -16.38
N LEU A 103 -2.67 -13.53 -15.24
CA LEU A 103 -2.94 -14.96 -15.06
C LEU A 103 -4.45 -15.24 -14.99
N THR A 104 -5.24 -14.36 -14.37
CA THR A 104 -6.70 -14.51 -14.31
C THR A 104 -7.38 -14.33 -15.68
N VAL A 105 -6.87 -13.43 -16.52
CA VAL A 105 -7.40 -13.23 -17.90
C VAL A 105 -7.12 -14.43 -18.80
N GLY A 106 -5.97 -15.10 -18.63
CA GLY A 106 -5.60 -16.27 -19.42
C GLY A 106 -6.44 -17.53 -19.15
N MET A 107 -7.12 -17.61 -18.00
CA MET A 107 -7.94 -18.77 -17.61
C MET A 107 -9.39 -18.70 -18.10
N ALA A 108 -9.86 -17.53 -18.55
CA ALA A 108 -11.25 -17.31 -18.97
C ALA A 108 -11.50 -17.53 -20.48
N GLY A 109 -10.51 -18.03 -21.23
CA GLY A 109 -10.62 -18.32 -22.66
C GLY A 109 -10.20 -19.76 -22.98
N SER A 110 -11.14 -20.70 -22.89
CA SER A 110 -11.08 -22.02 -23.52
C SER A 110 -12.48 -22.52 -23.80
#